data_AF-J3A983-F1
#
_entry.id   AF-J3A983-F1
#
_cell.length_a   1.000
_cell.length_b   1.000
_cell.length_c   1.000
_cell.angle_alpha   90.00
_cell.angle_beta   90.00
_cell.angle_gamma   90.00
#
_symmetry.space_group_name_H-M   'P 1'
#
loop_
_entity.id
_entity.type
_entity.pdbx_description
1 polymer ?
#
loop_
_entity_poly.entity_id
_entity_poly.type
_entity_poly.pdbx_seq_one_letter_code
_entity_poly.pdbx_strand_id
1 'polypeptide(L)' 'MPARPASPDTITAAPSASPLPLADPAEPSAQGVIAWYDAHARDLPWRRPGTTPWEVLVSEVMS' A
#
# COMPACT_ATOMS: atom_id res chain seq x y z
N MET A 1 -31.03 24.63 -1.66
CA MET A 1 -29.93 23.66 -1.86
C MET A 1 -28.91 23.88 -0.75
N PRO A 2 -28.83 23.05 0.31
CA PRO A 2 -27.75 23.22 1.27
C PRO A 2 -26.45 22.72 0.65
N ALA A 3 -25.42 23.57 0.65
CA ALA A 3 -24.08 23.23 0.20
C ALA A 3 -23.50 22.10 1.08
N ARG A 4 -22.95 21.07 0.43
CA ARG A 4 -22.27 19.95 1.10
C ARG A 4 -21.00 20.48 1.77
N PRO A 5 -20.77 20.27 3.08
CA PRO A 5 -19.49 20.61 3.70
C PRO A 5 -18.39 19.71 3.11
N ALA A 6 -17.22 20.28 2.83
CA ALA A 6 -16.04 19.54 2.38
C ALA A 6 -15.53 18.67 3.53
N SER A 7 -15.43 17.35 3.30
CA SER A 7 -14.78 16.43 4.24
C SER A 7 -13.27 16.63 4.17
N PRO A 8 -12.56 16.81 5.30
CA PRO A 8 -11.12 16.71 5.33
C PRO A 8 -10.72 15.23 5.36
N ASP A 9 -10.51 14.60 4.20
CA ASP A 9 -9.98 13.23 4.10
C ASP A 9 -8.45 13.21 4.32
N THR A 10 -7.98 13.81 5.41
CA THR A 10 -6.58 13.66 5.83
C THR A 10 -6.49 12.49 6.78
N ILE A 11 -6.30 11.27 6.25
CA ILE A 11 -5.67 10.20 7.02
C ILE A 11 -4.23 10.67 7.30
N THR A 12 -4.01 11.26 8.47
CA THR A 12 -2.67 11.45 9.01
C THR A 12 -2.32 10.16 9.74
N ALA A 13 -1.68 9.23 9.03
CA ALA A 13 -1.13 8.05 9.66
C ALA A 13 0.08 8.49 10.49
N ALA A 14 -0.10 8.67 11.80
CA ALA A 14 1.02 8.84 12.72
C ALA A 14 1.86 7.54 12.68
N PRO A 15 3.21 7.61 12.57
CA PRO A 15 4.03 6.41 12.63
C PRO A 15 3.95 5.85 14.05
N SER A 16 3.15 4.80 14.24
CA SER A 16 3.25 3.93 15.40
C SER A 16 4.53 3.12 15.23
N ALA A 17 5.66 3.72 15.60
CA ALA A 17 6.94 3.04 15.59
C ALA A 17 6.95 2.05 16.76
N SER A 18 6.40 0.86 16.55
CA SER A 18 6.80 -0.29 17.36
C SER A 18 8.31 -0.44 17.24
N PRO A 19 9.04 -0.65 18.36
CA PRO A 19 10.47 -0.90 18.27
C PRO A 19 10.65 -2.17 17.44
N LEU A 20 11.32 -2.04 16.29
CA LEU A 20 11.63 -3.18 15.45
C LEU A 20 12.45 -4.17 16.30
N PRO A 21 12.08 -5.46 16.34
CA PRO A 21 12.97 -6.47 16.91
C PRO A 21 14.33 -6.36 16.23
N LEU A 22 15.41 -6.67 16.96
CA LEU A 22 16.78 -6.66 16.41
C LEU A 22 16.76 -7.49 15.12
N ALA A 23 16.85 -6.83 13.97
CA ALA A 23 16.66 -7.48 12.68
C ALA A 23 17.70 -8.59 12.54
N ASP A 24 17.26 -9.79 12.17
CA ASP A 24 18.18 -10.88 11.88
C ASP A 24 19.00 -10.47 10.64
N PRO A 25 20.35 -10.52 10.69
CA PRO A 25 21.20 -10.12 9.55
C PRO A 25 20.96 -10.94 8.27
N ALA A 26 20.26 -12.08 8.37
CA ALA A 26 19.85 -12.87 7.21
C ALA A 26 18.57 -12.36 6.51
N GLU A 27 17.78 -11.50 7.16
CA GLU A 27 16.53 -11.00 6.59
C GLU A 27 16.78 -9.93 5.52
N PRO A 28 16.07 -9.99 4.37
CA PRO A 28 16.23 -9.00 3.33
C PRO A 28 15.76 -7.63 3.84
N SER A 29 16.62 -6.62 3.69
CA SER A 29 16.23 -5.23 3.98
C SER A 29 15.01 -4.83 3.14
N ALA A 30 14.18 -3.92 3.67
CA ALA A 30 13.03 -3.39 2.93
C ALA A 30 13.45 -2.84 1.55
N GLN A 31 14.61 -2.19 1.46
CA GLN A 31 15.14 -1.68 0.20
C GLN A 31 15.51 -2.80 -0.79
N GLY A 32 16.04 -3.92 -0.29
CA GLY A 32 16.33 -5.09 -1.11
C GLY A 32 15.07 -5.73 -1.67
N VAL A 33 14.01 -5.82 -0.84
CA VAL A 33 12.71 -6.31 -1.28
C VAL A 33 12.10 -5.39 -2.33
N ILE A 34 12.15 -4.07 -2.13
CA ILE A 34 11.64 -3.08 -3.10
C ILE A 34 12.38 -3.21 -4.44
N ALA A 35 13.71 -3.26 -4.42
CA ALA A 35 14.51 -3.39 -5.65
C ALA A 35 14.22 -4.70 -6.40
N TRP A 36 14.02 -5.81 -5.70
CA TRP A 36 13.61 -7.07 -6.32
C TRP A 36 12.20 -6.97 -6.91
N TYR A 37 11.28 -6.35 -6.18
CA TYR A 37 9.90 -6.16 -6.59
C TYR A 37 9.81 -5.34 -7.88
N ASP A 38 10.54 -4.23 -7.98
CA ASP A 38 10.60 -3.39 -9.17
C ASP A 38 11.06 -4.16 -10.42
N ALA A 39 11.99 -5.11 -10.25
CA ALA A 39 12.53 -5.90 -11.35
C ALA A 39 11.65 -7.09 -11.76
N HIS A 40 10.82 -7.63 -10.86
CA HIS A 40 10.14 -8.92 -11.07
C HIS A 40 8.62 -8.87 -10.89
N ALA A 41 8.03 -7.72 -10.57
CA ALA A 41 6.59 -7.58 -10.39
C ALA A 41 5.82 -8.03 -11.63
N ARG A 42 4.77 -8.82 -11.42
CA ARG A 42 3.86 -9.24 -12.49
C ARG A 42 2.93 -8.09 -12.86
N ASP A 43 2.69 -7.91 -14.16
CA ASP A 43 1.67 -6.98 -14.64
C ASP A 43 0.28 -7.56 -14.37
N LEU A 44 -0.43 -6.95 -13.43
CA LEU A 44 -1.78 -7.33 -13.05
C LEU A 44 -2.73 -6.19 -13.40
N PRO A 45 -3.92 -6.47 -13.96
CA PRO A 45 -4.86 -5.43 -14.39
C PRO A 45 -5.21 -4.41 -13.30
N TRP A 46 -5.28 -4.87 -12.05
CA TRP A 46 -5.59 -4.05 -10.86
C TRP A 46 -4.38 -3.30 -10.28
N ARG A 47 -3.19 -3.38 -10.90
CA ARG A 47 -2.01 -2.58 -10.51
C ARG A 47 -1.76 -1.38 -11.42
N ARG A 48 -2.57 -1.23 -12.47
CA ARG A 48 -2.38 -0.19 -13.48
C ARG A 48 -2.91 1.16 -12.99
N PRO A 49 -2.38 2.29 -13.49
CA PRO A 49 -2.94 3.59 -13.22
C PRO A 49 -4.44 3.64 -13.58
N GLY A 50 -5.26 4.16 -12.67
CA GLY A 50 -6.71 4.22 -12.84
C GLY A 50 -7.49 3.15 -12.07
N THR A 51 -6.82 2.21 -11.39
CA THR A 51 -7.50 1.27 -10.50
C THR A 51 -8.20 2.00 -9.36
N THR A 52 -9.50 1.76 -9.23
CA THR A 52 -10.35 2.35 -8.19
C THR A 52 -10.19 1.60 -6.86
N PRO A 53 -10.46 2.24 -5.71
CA PRO A 53 -10.46 1.54 -4.42
C PRO A 53 -11.38 0.31 -4.38
N TRP A 54 -12.48 0.34 -5.14
CA TRP A 54 -13.38 -0.80 -5.30
C TRP A 54 -12.73 -1.98 -6.03
N GLU A 55 -11.99 -1.71 -7.11
CA GLU A 55 -11.28 -2.76 -7.86
C GLU A 55 -10.15 -3.40 -7.04
N VAL A 56 -9.51 -2.63 -6.16
CA VAL A 56 -8.56 -3.19 -5.16
C VAL A 56 -9.29 -4.12 -4.21
N LEU A 57 -10.43 -3.69 -3.64
CA LEU A 57 -11.23 -4.51 -2.72
C LEU A 57 -11.69 -5.82 -3.36
N VAL A 58 -12.19 -5.79 -4.59
CA VAL A 58 -12.63 -7.00 -5.31
C VAL A 58 -11.46 -7.97 -5.51
N SER A 59 -10.26 -7.46 -5.75
CA SER A 59 -9.06 -8.29 -5.93
C SER A 59 -8.71 -9.06 -4.65
N GLU A 60 -8.77 -8.41 -3.48
CA GLU A 60 -8.53 -9.06 -2.18
C GLU A 60 -9.58 -10.12 -1.83
N VAL A 61 -10.82 -9.96 -2.30
CA VAL A 61 -11.91 -10.92 -2.07
C VAL A 61 -11.77 -12.17 -2.96
N MET A 62 -11.15 -12.01 -4.14
CA MET A 62 -11.09 -13.07 -5.17
C MET A 62 -9.73 -13.78 -5.26
N SER A 63 -8.67 -13.25 -4.63
CA SER A 63 -7.29 -13.73 -4.76
C SER A 63 -6.93 -14.91 -3.87
#